data_AF-A0A250ITQ0-F1
#
_entry.id   AF-A0A250ITQ0-F1
#
_cell.length_a   1.000
_cell.length_b   1.000
_cell.length_c   1.000
_cell.angle_alpha   90.00
_cell.angle_beta   90.00
_cell.angle_gamma   90.00
#
_symmetry.space_group_name_H-M   'P 1'
#
loop_
_entity.id
_entity.type
_entity.pdbx_description
1 polymer ?
#
loop_
_entity_poly.entity_id
_entity_poly.type
_entity_poly.pdbx_seq_one_letter_code
_entity_poly.pdbx_strand_id
1 'polypeptide(L)'
;MNRSRILSALESLTSLGHRLWGGHVSQLIPSPSGAYQAIALDDHEGASVRSTVIKVLRTGERTAHDTKAVQEVTLTCSLPPRIAWMSDNLLVIHERGAPSRPMMRGEVSFVFSPWKVEALSAEAKESKPKAPPVDSACGFPGVTFPADFAVLAGGAYAGREGTVRIDQSGRAASTMTVTVNHPGKPVALMLGAYEPTIWSIQLAPGTTLLAVLASGFHRQVVTGLDATTPVAIHTYDNKSPCGFFTMSRDNHEELNPIALRFFGREVDRVHPAYKGVVTMGGPHSTSSPWMSRGDAPVEAYIDTSPPPINPRESLDEAVRQGLLRRANSLDWKQWETEMEKLAADRGVPLDSIRGPHSRSALSQMSFRMSRAYVVLQPMTLPPRLCGALSAVFFVPKGVERPRGDPGHSSIYDFNDMSYTDAFGHE
;
A
#
# COMPACT_ATOMS: atom_id res chain seq x y z
N MET A 1 -19.37 35.95 59.21
CA MET A 1 -20.29 35.29 58.25
C MET A 1 -20.25 36.04 56.93
N ASN A 2 -20.45 35.29 55.85
CA ASN A 2 -20.10 35.56 54.47
C ASN A 2 -20.73 36.81 53.80
N ARG A 3 -19.93 37.33 52.84
CA ARG A 3 -20.26 37.92 51.53
C ARG A 3 -21.02 39.25 51.46
N SER A 4 -20.33 40.25 50.88
CA SER A 4 -20.56 40.79 49.52
C SER A 4 -20.41 42.32 49.49
N ARG A 5 -19.95 42.85 48.35
CA ARG A 5 -19.57 44.26 47.98
C ARG A 5 -18.03 44.43 47.92
N ILE A 6 -17.39 44.96 46.87
CA ILE A 6 -17.79 45.90 45.80
C ILE A 6 -16.76 45.82 44.64
N LEU A 7 -17.21 46.16 43.42
CA LEU A 7 -16.39 46.44 42.23
C LEU A 7 -15.28 47.49 42.49
N SER A 8 -14.10 47.35 41.89
CA SER A 8 -13.67 48.16 40.73
C SER A 8 -12.19 47.94 40.38
N ALA A 9 -11.85 48.37 39.16
CA ALA A 9 -10.53 48.62 38.56
C ALA A 9 -9.87 47.49 37.74
N LEU A 10 -10.01 47.68 36.42
CA LEU A 10 -9.08 47.29 35.36
C LEU A 10 -7.61 47.50 35.76
N GLU A 11 -6.72 46.57 35.42
CA GLU A 11 -5.79 46.72 34.29
C GLU A 11 -4.82 45.52 34.22
N SER A 12 -4.43 45.19 32.99
CA SER A 12 -3.22 44.44 32.62
C SER A 12 -3.13 42.96 33.03
N LEU A 13 -3.76 42.13 32.21
CA LEU A 13 -3.11 40.99 31.57
C LEU A 13 -4.03 40.56 30.44
N THR A 14 -3.66 40.92 29.21
CA THR A 14 -4.09 40.20 28.01
C THR A 14 -3.70 38.74 28.23
N SER A 15 -4.65 37.98 28.75
CA SER A 15 -4.57 36.54 28.86
C SER A 15 -4.15 36.00 27.50
N LEU A 16 -3.05 35.25 27.51
CA LEU A 16 -2.60 34.43 26.40
C LEU A 16 -3.81 33.83 25.70
N GLY A 17 -4.11 34.37 24.52
CA GLY A 17 -4.86 33.62 23.53
C GLY A 17 -3.96 32.46 23.14
N HIS A 18 -4.00 31.37 23.90
CA HIS A 18 -3.65 30.05 23.40
C HIS A 18 -4.63 29.77 22.26
N ARG A 19 -4.31 30.30 21.07
CA ARG A 19 -4.79 29.72 19.82
C ARG A 19 -4.24 28.30 19.84
N LEU A 20 -5.12 27.32 19.98
CA LEU A 20 -4.80 25.94 19.69
C LEU A 20 -4.47 25.86 18.20
N TRP A 21 -3.18 25.98 17.88
CA TRP A 21 -2.64 25.72 16.55
C TRP A 21 -2.74 24.22 16.29
N GLY A 22 -3.87 23.79 15.74
CA GLY A 22 -4.03 22.44 15.19
C GLY A 22 -3.34 22.35 13.84
N GLY A 23 -2.01 22.38 13.81
CA GLY A 23 -1.26 22.12 12.58
C GLY A 23 -1.46 20.66 12.18
N HIS A 24 -2.08 20.42 11.02
CA HIS A 24 -2.23 19.08 10.49
C HIS A 24 -0.90 18.65 9.88
N VAL A 25 -0.34 17.54 10.36
CA VAL A 25 0.83 16.93 9.70
C VAL A 25 0.35 16.42 8.35
N SER A 26 0.78 17.07 7.27
CA SER A 26 0.33 16.72 5.92
C SER A 26 1.22 15.64 5.30
N GLN A 27 2.50 15.59 5.66
CA GLN A 27 3.46 14.57 5.23
C GLN A 27 4.50 14.31 6.33
N LEU A 28 4.87 13.05 6.52
CA LEU A 28 5.98 12.60 7.35
C LEU A 28 6.86 11.67 6.52
N ILE A 29 8.14 12.02 6.38
CA ILE A 29 9.06 11.34 5.47
C ILE A 29 10.35 10.99 6.23
N PRO A 30 10.56 9.71 6.59
CA PRO A 30 11.80 9.30 7.24
C PRO A 30 12.99 9.35 6.27
N SER A 31 14.17 9.67 6.79
CA SER A 31 15.43 9.59 6.04
C SER A 31 15.80 8.12 5.71
N PRO A 32 16.67 7.85 4.74
CA PRO A 32 17.03 6.48 4.33
C PRO A 32 17.49 5.52 5.46
N SER A 33 18.19 6.04 6.46
CA SER A 33 18.63 5.33 7.68
C SER A 33 17.58 5.32 8.80
N GLY A 34 16.50 6.10 8.65
CA GLY A 34 15.49 6.30 9.68
C GLY A 34 15.98 7.15 10.86
N ALA A 35 17.15 7.80 10.80
CA ALA A 35 17.65 8.64 11.88
C ALA A 35 16.90 9.98 12.00
N TYR A 36 16.36 10.49 10.88
CA TYR A 36 15.61 11.74 10.81
C TYR A 36 14.25 11.55 10.16
N GLN A 37 13.35 12.49 10.41
CA GLN A 37 12.05 12.60 9.76
C GLN A 37 11.82 14.05 9.33
N ALA A 38 11.45 14.24 8.07
CA ALA A 38 10.96 15.52 7.57
C ALA A 38 9.44 15.54 7.72
N ILE A 39 8.91 16.57 8.38
CA ILE A 39 7.48 16.79 8.54
C ILE A 39 7.07 18.07 7.82
N ALA A 40 5.94 18.02 7.12
CA ALA A 40 5.27 19.20 6.59
C ALA A 40 4.05 19.50 7.48
N LEU A 41 4.02 20.71 8.03
CA LEU A 41 2.95 21.23 8.88
C LEU A 41 2.23 22.32 8.09
N ASP A 42 0.96 22.10 7.78
CA ASP A 42 0.15 23.13 7.12
C ASP A 42 -0.40 24.10 8.17
N ASP A 43 -0.05 25.37 8.01
CA ASP A 43 -0.52 26.45 8.86
C ASP A 43 -1.65 27.23 8.16
N HIS A 44 -2.68 27.55 8.93
CA HIS A 44 -3.88 28.23 8.48
C HIS A 44 -4.05 29.54 9.25
N GLU A 45 -3.42 30.60 8.76
CA GLU A 45 -3.70 31.95 9.23
C GLU A 45 -4.87 32.55 8.42
N GLY A 46 -6.08 32.23 8.85
CA GLY A 46 -7.31 32.78 8.28
C GLY A 46 -7.64 32.31 6.86
N ALA A 47 -8.63 32.94 6.23
CA ALA A 47 -9.29 32.43 5.03
C ALA A 47 -8.51 32.58 3.70
N SER A 48 -7.27 33.10 3.71
CA SER A 48 -6.63 33.52 2.43
C SER A 48 -5.12 33.28 2.30
N VAL A 49 -4.41 32.86 3.35
CA VAL A 49 -2.98 32.53 3.24
C VAL A 49 -2.72 31.15 3.84
N ARG A 50 -2.21 30.22 3.02
CA ARG A 50 -1.69 28.92 3.47
C ARG A 50 -0.17 28.99 3.45
N SER A 51 0.45 28.69 4.57
CA SER A 51 1.90 28.50 4.66
C SER A 51 2.17 27.08 5.13
N THR A 52 3.16 26.41 4.52
CA THR A 52 3.59 25.08 4.95
C THR A 52 4.95 25.22 5.63
N VAL A 53 5.05 24.82 6.89
CA VAL A 53 6.31 24.75 7.63
C VAL A 53 6.87 23.35 7.49
N ILE A 54 8.07 23.22 6.95
CA ILE A 54 8.80 21.95 6.90
C ILE A 54 9.81 21.92 8.04
N LYS A 55 9.73 20.90 8.89
CA LYS A 55 10.69 20.66 9.97
C LYS A 55 11.41 19.34 9.75
N VAL A 56 12.70 19.30 10.05
CA VAL A 56 13.47 18.06 10.16
C VAL A 56 13.70 17.77 11.64
N LEU A 57 13.23 16.61 12.10
CA LEU A 57 13.32 16.14 13.49
C LEU A 57 14.09 14.83 13.54
N ARG A 58 14.58 14.43 14.72
CA ARG A 58 15.05 13.05 14.91
C ARG A 58 13.85 12.12 15.03
N THR A 59 13.99 10.90 14.53
CA THR A 59 12.94 9.89 14.64
C THR A 59 12.66 9.59 16.11
N GLY A 60 11.39 9.71 16.52
CA GLY A 60 10.95 9.59 17.91
C GLY A 60 10.75 10.92 18.64
N GLU A 61 11.16 12.05 18.08
CA GLU A 61 10.83 13.38 18.62
C GLU A 61 9.39 13.77 18.29
N ARG A 62 8.74 14.51 19.20
CA ARG A 62 7.33 14.92 19.05
C ARG A 62 7.16 15.82 17.83
N THR A 63 6.16 15.53 17.01
CA THR A 63 5.79 16.30 15.83
C THR A 63 4.77 17.38 16.22
N ALA A 64 5.23 18.51 16.76
CA ALA A 64 4.38 19.64 17.13
C ALA A 64 4.96 20.96 16.61
N HIS A 65 4.12 21.99 16.46
CA HIS A 65 4.54 23.30 15.96
C HIS A 65 5.59 23.97 16.85
N ASP A 66 5.57 23.70 18.16
CA ASP A 66 6.50 24.23 19.15
C ASP A 66 7.76 23.36 19.33
N THR A 67 7.84 22.18 18.69
CA THR A 67 9.04 21.34 18.77
C THR A 67 10.23 22.04 18.13
N LYS A 68 11.34 22.10 18.87
CA LYS A 68 12.63 22.62 18.40
C LYS A 68 13.20 21.67 17.33
N ALA A 69 13.18 22.11 16.07
CA ALA A 69 13.65 21.31 14.96
C ALA A 69 15.17 21.36 14.78
N VAL A 70 15.73 20.34 14.14
CA VAL A 70 17.12 20.35 13.65
C VAL A 70 17.28 21.40 12.55
N GLN A 71 16.26 21.51 11.69
CA GLN A 71 16.15 22.55 10.66
C GLN A 71 14.67 22.83 10.40
N GLU A 72 14.34 24.10 10.13
CA GLU A 72 12.99 24.56 9.82
C GLU A 72 13.01 25.49 8.61
N VAL A 73 12.02 25.36 7.72
CA VAL A 73 11.79 26.25 6.58
C VAL A 73 10.30 26.49 6.38
N THR A 74 9.91 27.74 6.12
CA THR A 74 8.52 28.11 5.86
C THR A 74 8.33 28.41 4.38
N LEU A 75 7.36 27.75 3.76
CA LEU A 75 6.99 27.96 2.36
C LEU A 75 5.67 28.74 2.28
N THR A 76 5.65 29.81 1.50
CA THR A 76 4.46 30.60 1.19
C THR A 76 3.89 30.16 -0.15
N CYS A 77 3.19 29.02 -0.20
CA CYS A 77 2.59 28.53 -1.44
C CYS A 77 1.28 27.78 -1.18
N SER A 78 0.32 27.90 -2.09
CA SER A 78 -1.02 27.31 -1.97
C SER A 78 -1.07 25.81 -2.29
N LEU A 79 0.04 25.23 -2.77
CA LEU A 79 0.17 23.82 -3.14
C LEU A 79 1.16 23.10 -2.22
N PRO A 80 0.85 21.86 -1.80
CA PRO A 80 1.75 21.09 -0.96
C PRO A 80 3.07 20.79 -1.71
N PRO A 81 4.23 21.03 -1.08
CA PRO A 81 5.53 20.78 -1.68
C PRO A 81 5.77 19.28 -1.90
N ARG A 82 6.64 18.93 -2.86
CA ARG A 82 7.17 17.58 -2.98
C ARG A 82 8.48 17.50 -2.21
N ILE A 83 8.55 16.63 -1.22
CA ILE A 83 9.72 16.47 -0.36
C ILE A 83 10.29 15.06 -0.59
N ALA A 84 11.60 14.95 -0.78
CA ALA A 84 12.28 13.66 -0.94
C ALA A 84 13.67 13.69 -0.32
N TRP A 85 14.03 12.64 0.41
CA TRP A 85 15.42 12.42 0.83
C TRP A 85 16.22 11.85 -0.34
N MET A 86 17.36 12.46 -0.65
CA MET A 86 18.34 11.92 -1.61
C MET A 86 19.44 11.12 -0.92
N SER A 87 19.70 11.40 0.37
CA SER A 87 20.56 10.65 1.27
C SER A 87 20.14 10.94 2.72
N ASP A 88 20.79 10.32 3.70
CA ASP A 88 20.53 10.59 5.12
C ASP A 88 20.76 12.01 5.59
N ASN A 89 21.49 12.75 4.80
CA ASN A 89 21.87 14.11 5.09
C ASN A 89 21.48 15.09 3.97
N LEU A 90 20.62 14.68 3.04
CA LEU A 90 20.18 15.52 1.93
C LEU A 90 18.68 15.41 1.74
N LEU A 91 17.96 16.48 2.10
CA LEU A 91 16.54 16.65 1.85
C LEU A 91 16.35 17.64 0.71
N VAL A 92 15.60 17.23 -0.31
CA VAL A 92 15.24 18.09 -1.45
C VAL A 92 13.75 18.42 -1.39
N ILE A 93 13.46 19.71 -1.55
CA ILE A 93 12.10 20.24 -1.55
C ILE A 93 11.84 20.87 -2.92
N HIS A 94 10.87 20.33 -3.66
CA HIS A 94 10.41 20.84 -4.94
C HIS A 94 9.04 21.52 -4.79
N GLU A 95 9.00 22.82 -5.06
CA GLU A 95 7.74 23.56 -5.19
C GLU A 95 7.15 23.42 -6.60
N ARG A 96 5.83 23.20 -6.71
CA ARG A 96 5.10 23.28 -7.99
C ARG A 96 4.67 24.72 -8.24
N GLY A 97 5.15 25.32 -9.33
CA GLY A 97 4.94 26.74 -9.60
C GLY A 97 3.55 27.13 -10.14
N ALA A 98 3.18 28.39 -9.86
CA ALA A 98 2.34 29.23 -10.72
C ALA A 98 3.13 30.50 -11.12
N PRO A 99 2.88 31.13 -12.29
CA PRO A 99 3.76 32.13 -12.87
C PRO A 99 3.53 33.55 -12.32
N SER A 100 4.60 34.35 -12.37
CA SER A 100 4.68 35.82 -12.20
C SER A 100 4.77 36.40 -10.77
N ARG A 101 5.95 36.28 -10.15
CA ARG A 101 6.74 37.42 -9.62
C ARG A 101 8.19 36.95 -9.35
N PRO A 102 9.21 37.81 -9.53
CA PRO A 102 10.59 37.39 -9.47
C PRO A 102 11.08 37.37 -8.03
N MET A 103 10.96 36.24 -7.35
CA MET A 103 11.90 35.86 -6.29
C MET A 103 11.76 34.36 -6.06
N MET A 104 12.85 33.64 -6.38
CA MET A 104 13.12 32.23 -6.07
C MET A 104 12.31 31.18 -6.85
N ARG A 105 12.67 30.94 -8.12
CA ARG A 105 12.66 29.58 -8.67
C ARG A 105 13.99 28.94 -8.27
N GLY A 106 13.97 27.96 -7.37
CA GLY A 106 15.17 27.24 -6.97
C GLY A 106 14.83 25.94 -6.28
N GLU A 107 15.50 24.87 -6.69
CA GLU A 107 15.65 23.67 -5.88
C GLU A 107 16.45 24.07 -4.63
N VAL A 108 15.84 23.94 -3.45
CA VAL A 108 16.53 24.18 -2.18
C VAL A 108 16.97 22.81 -1.65
N SER A 109 18.28 22.63 -1.56
CA SER A 109 18.91 21.44 -1.01
C SER A 109 19.59 21.77 0.32
N PHE A 110 19.33 20.97 1.35
CA PHE A 110 20.00 21.08 2.64
C PHE A 110 20.97 19.92 2.81
N VAL A 111 22.24 20.21 3.04
CA VAL A 111 23.29 19.20 3.32
C VAL A 111 23.63 19.27 4.81
N PHE A 112 23.47 18.15 5.52
CA PHE A 112 23.76 18.07 6.96
C PHE A 112 25.10 17.32 7.23
N SER A 113 25.80 17.70 8.29
CA SER A 113 26.98 16.94 8.76
C SER A 113 26.53 15.78 9.66
N PRO A 114 27.02 14.54 9.42
CA PRO A 114 26.69 13.41 10.29
C PRO A 114 27.32 13.60 11.67
N TRP A 115 26.54 13.38 12.73
CA TRP A 115 27.05 13.34 14.11
C TRP A 115 27.48 11.91 14.45
N LYS A 116 28.62 11.76 15.12
CA LYS A 116 29.08 10.47 15.65
C LYS A 116 28.08 9.95 16.67
N VAL A 117 27.52 8.77 16.40
CA VAL A 117 26.75 8.01 17.38
C VAL A 117 27.75 7.21 18.21
N GLU A 118 27.93 7.59 19.48
CA GLU A 118 28.59 6.73 20.46
C GLU A 118 27.60 5.66 20.95
N ALA A 119 28.08 4.41 20.98
CA ALA A 119 27.32 3.26 21.42
C ALA A 119 27.10 3.29 22.94
N LEU A 120 25.86 3.05 23.38
CA LEU A 120 25.55 2.69 24.75
C LEU A 120 25.08 1.23 24.81
N SER A 121 25.83 0.44 25.58
CA SER A 121 25.46 -0.88 26.08
C SER A 121 24.49 -0.76 27.26
N ALA A 122 23.48 -1.63 27.35
CA ALA A 122 22.95 -2.11 28.62
C ALA A 122 22.12 -3.40 28.42
N GLU A 123 22.12 -4.21 29.46
CA GLU A 123 21.85 -5.65 29.52
C GLU A 123 20.37 -6.06 29.50
N ALA A 124 20.18 -7.36 29.28
CA ALA A 124 18.91 -8.08 29.22
C ALA A 124 18.17 -8.18 30.56
N LYS A 125 16.84 -8.31 30.47
CA LYS A 125 16.05 -9.14 31.39
C LYS A 125 14.85 -9.77 30.66
N GLU A 126 14.76 -11.08 30.80
CA GLU A 126 13.78 -11.98 30.20
C GLU A 126 12.47 -12.05 31.01
N SER A 127 11.32 -12.16 30.32
CA SER A 127 10.23 -13.07 30.73
C SER A 127 9.28 -13.34 29.55
N LYS A 128 9.04 -14.62 29.23
CA LYS A 128 7.92 -15.11 28.38
C LYS A 128 6.76 -15.55 29.27
N PRO A 129 5.51 -15.51 28.76
CA PRO A 129 4.85 -16.80 28.50
C PRO A 129 4.00 -16.89 27.21
N LYS A 130 4.26 -18.02 26.52
CA LYS A 130 3.36 -18.95 25.80
C LYS A 130 2.39 -18.43 24.72
N ALA A 131 2.79 -18.67 23.46
CA ALA A 131 1.89 -18.68 22.31
C ALA A 131 0.92 -19.89 22.34
N PRO A 132 -0.33 -19.75 21.85
CA PRO A 132 -1.29 -20.85 21.72
C PRO A 132 -0.81 -21.89 20.69
N PRO A 133 -1.34 -23.13 20.73
CA PRO A 133 -0.92 -24.18 19.81
C PRO A 133 -1.31 -23.79 18.38
N VAL A 134 -0.31 -23.76 17.50
CA VAL A 134 -0.47 -23.59 16.07
C VAL A 134 -1.12 -24.85 15.53
N ASP A 135 -2.33 -24.73 14.96
CA ASP A 135 -2.90 -25.80 14.15
C ASP A 135 -1.92 -26.16 13.02
N SER A 136 -1.53 -27.43 13.00
CA SER A 136 -0.33 -27.99 12.33
C SER A 136 -0.40 -28.08 10.80
N ALA A 137 -1.23 -27.28 10.12
CA ALA A 137 -1.38 -27.35 8.67
C ALA A 137 -0.43 -26.42 7.90
N CYS A 138 0.09 -25.38 8.55
CA CYS A 138 0.89 -24.34 7.92
C CYS A 138 2.32 -24.34 8.45
N GLY A 139 3.28 -24.53 7.56
CA GLY A 139 4.70 -24.67 7.89
C GLY A 139 5.44 -25.44 6.81
N PHE A 140 6.64 -25.92 7.12
CA PHE A 140 7.43 -26.78 6.25
C PHE A 140 7.49 -28.20 6.83
N PRO A 141 6.60 -29.11 6.39
CA PRO A 141 6.58 -30.47 6.91
C PRO A 141 7.93 -31.16 6.74
N GLY A 142 8.43 -31.77 7.81
CA GLY A 142 9.72 -32.48 7.80
C GLY A 142 10.96 -31.59 7.91
N VAL A 143 10.80 -30.26 7.99
CA VAL A 143 11.92 -29.33 8.19
C VAL A 143 12.06 -29.03 9.68
N THR A 144 13.26 -29.25 10.21
CA THR A 144 13.61 -28.84 11.57
C THR A 144 14.50 -27.61 11.50
N PHE A 145 13.99 -26.47 11.97
CA PHE A 145 14.78 -25.24 12.03
C PHE A 145 15.74 -25.31 13.24
N PRO A 146 17.03 -24.96 13.07
CA PRO A 146 17.96 -24.85 14.19
C PRO A 146 17.54 -23.67 15.10
N ALA A 147 17.98 -23.67 16.35
CA ALA A 147 17.66 -22.56 17.27
C ALA A 147 18.20 -21.20 16.78
N ASP A 148 19.40 -21.21 16.18
CA ASP A 148 20.04 -20.01 15.66
C ASP A 148 20.03 -19.97 14.13
N PHE A 149 19.05 -19.25 13.58
CA PHE A 149 18.95 -18.89 12.17
C PHE A 149 18.45 -17.44 12.04
N ALA A 150 18.22 -16.97 10.82
CA ALA A 150 17.54 -15.70 10.56
C ALA A 150 16.37 -15.90 9.61
N VAL A 151 15.30 -15.12 9.76
CA VAL A 151 14.23 -14.95 8.78
C VAL A 151 14.39 -13.60 8.11
N LEU A 152 14.71 -13.61 6.83
CA LEU A 152 14.82 -12.40 6.01
C LEU A 152 13.59 -12.30 5.12
N ALA A 153 12.84 -11.22 5.27
CA ALA A 153 11.70 -10.94 4.41
C ALA A 153 12.08 -9.95 3.31
N GLY A 154 11.43 -10.04 2.16
CA GLY A 154 11.60 -9.02 1.13
C GLY A 154 10.68 -9.15 -0.06
N GLY A 155 10.58 -8.06 -0.81
CA GLY A 155 9.68 -7.98 -1.95
C GLY A 155 9.18 -6.56 -2.18
N ALA A 156 8.18 -6.45 -3.05
CA ALA A 156 7.52 -5.22 -3.43
C ALA A 156 6.19 -5.56 -4.11
N TYR A 157 5.41 -4.54 -4.49
CA TYR A 157 4.19 -4.75 -5.26
C TYR A 157 4.42 -5.61 -6.53
N ALA A 158 5.48 -5.34 -7.28
CA ALA A 158 5.88 -6.07 -8.48
C ALA A 158 7.40 -6.00 -8.70
N GLY A 159 7.94 -6.95 -9.46
CA GLY A 159 9.34 -6.98 -9.89
C GLY A 159 9.58 -6.18 -11.17
N ARG A 160 10.68 -6.52 -11.87
CA ARG A 160 10.95 -6.03 -13.22
C ARG A 160 9.94 -6.65 -14.19
N GLU A 161 9.38 -5.85 -15.08
CA GLU A 161 8.43 -6.32 -16.09
C GLU A 161 9.01 -7.48 -16.91
N GLY A 162 8.20 -8.53 -17.06
CA GLY A 162 8.50 -9.68 -17.92
C GLY A 162 7.55 -9.75 -19.10
N THR A 163 7.77 -10.77 -19.94
CA THR A 163 7.00 -10.99 -21.18
C THR A 163 6.22 -12.31 -21.16
N VAL A 164 6.51 -13.19 -20.21
CA VAL A 164 5.90 -14.51 -20.10
C VAL A 164 4.72 -14.47 -19.14
N ARG A 165 3.71 -15.29 -19.40
CA ARG A 165 2.55 -15.45 -18.52
C ARG A 165 2.68 -16.77 -17.76
N ILE A 166 2.49 -16.73 -16.45
CA ILE A 166 2.56 -17.93 -15.58
C ILE A 166 1.20 -18.30 -14.97
N ASP A 167 0.21 -17.42 -15.13
CA ASP A 167 -1.14 -17.59 -14.62
C ASP A 167 -2.19 -16.79 -15.42
N GLN A 168 -3.45 -16.93 -15.04
CA GLN A 168 -4.58 -16.24 -15.66
C GLN A 168 -4.84 -14.85 -15.06
N SER A 169 -3.81 -14.21 -14.46
CA SER A 169 -3.92 -12.85 -13.92
C SER A 169 -4.02 -11.77 -15.02
N GLY A 170 -3.86 -12.13 -16.29
CA GLY A 170 -3.95 -11.19 -17.42
C GLY A 170 -2.81 -10.19 -17.45
N ARG A 171 -1.77 -10.45 -16.66
CA ARG A 171 -0.50 -9.72 -16.66
C ARG A 171 0.62 -10.69 -16.94
N ALA A 172 1.67 -10.19 -17.59
CA ALA A 172 2.91 -10.94 -17.67
C ALA A 172 3.55 -11.02 -16.28
N ALA A 173 4.18 -12.15 -15.98
CA ALA A 173 4.93 -12.33 -14.76
C ALA A 173 6.08 -11.34 -14.70
N SER A 174 6.18 -10.63 -13.57
CA SER A 174 7.36 -9.87 -13.25
C SER A 174 8.49 -10.80 -12.77
N THR A 175 9.72 -10.30 -12.80
CA THR A 175 10.91 -11.03 -12.35
C THR A 175 11.54 -10.32 -11.16
N MET A 176 11.95 -11.10 -10.16
CA MET A 176 12.73 -10.60 -9.04
C MET A 176 13.99 -11.44 -8.84
N THR A 177 15.14 -10.79 -8.84
CA THR A 177 16.41 -11.41 -8.44
C THR A 177 16.61 -11.19 -6.95
N VAL A 178 16.73 -12.28 -6.20
CA VAL A 178 16.98 -12.25 -4.76
C VAL A 178 18.42 -12.67 -4.52
N THR A 179 19.26 -11.75 -4.07
CA THR A 179 20.63 -12.04 -3.68
C THR A 179 20.75 -12.12 -2.17
N VAL A 180 21.28 -13.23 -1.65
CA VAL A 180 21.37 -13.48 -0.21
C VAL A 180 22.82 -13.73 0.18
N ASN A 181 23.34 -12.87 1.04
CA ASN A 181 24.68 -12.98 1.61
C ASN A 181 24.60 -13.02 3.14
N HIS A 182 24.59 -14.22 3.69
CA HIS A 182 24.47 -14.41 5.14
C HIS A 182 25.37 -15.57 5.62
N PRO A 183 26.70 -15.42 5.49
CA PRO A 183 27.64 -16.48 5.85
C PRO A 183 27.66 -16.71 7.36
N GLY A 184 27.85 -17.96 7.76
CA GLY A 184 28.03 -18.35 9.17
C GLY A 184 26.73 -18.43 9.99
N LYS A 185 25.58 -18.05 9.44
CA LYS A 185 24.28 -18.22 10.09
C LYS A 185 23.21 -18.61 9.08
N PRO A 186 22.53 -19.76 9.25
CA PRO A 186 21.49 -20.22 8.33
C PRO A 186 20.35 -19.20 8.20
N VAL A 187 19.68 -19.19 7.05
CA VAL A 187 18.62 -18.24 6.74
C VAL A 187 17.39 -18.92 6.15
N ALA A 188 16.20 -18.45 6.51
CA ALA A 188 14.94 -18.74 5.82
C ALA A 188 14.42 -17.46 5.17
N LEU A 189 13.79 -17.58 4.01
CA LEU A 189 13.31 -16.44 3.23
C LEU A 189 11.79 -16.34 3.26
N MET A 190 11.29 -15.11 3.38
CA MET A 190 9.88 -14.76 3.27
C MET A 190 9.70 -13.73 2.15
N LEU A 191 9.23 -14.17 1.00
CA LEU A 191 9.14 -13.38 -0.23
C LEU A 191 7.69 -13.03 -0.53
N GLY A 192 7.40 -11.77 -0.86
CA GLY A 192 6.03 -11.36 -1.15
C GLY A 192 5.92 -10.36 -2.31
N ALA A 193 4.98 -10.61 -3.22
CA ALA A 193 4.62 -9.67 -4.28
C ALA A 193 3.12 -9.72 -4.61
N TYR A 194 2.52 -8.59 -4.98
CA TYR A 194 1.12 -8.59 -5.39
C TYR A 194 0.94 -9.26 -6.75
N GLU A 195 1.77 -8.85 -7.73
CA GLU A 195 1.72 -9.32 -9.11
C GLU A 195 2.26 -10.76 -9.29
N PRO A 196 1.91 -11.45 -10.40
CA PRO A 196 2.54 -12.72 -10.75
C PRO A 196 4.05 -12.52 -10.83
N THR A 197 4.83 -13.34 -10.11
CA THR A 197 6.27 -13.10 -9.96
C THR A 197 7.09 -14.38 -10.01
N ILE A 198 8.17 -14.35 -10.79
CA ILE A 198 9.23 -15.36 -10.82
C ILE A 198 10.41 -14.84 -10.00
N TRP A 199 10.72 -15.53 -8.90
CA TRP A 199 11.80 -15.22 -7.97
C TRP A 199 13.02 -16.08 -8.32
N SER A 200 14.11 -15.45 -8.74
CA SER A 200 15.39 -16.12 -9.00
C SER A 200 16.33 -15.87 -7.84
N ILE A 201 16.62 -16.92 -7.07
CA ILE A 201 17.43 -16.84 -5.85
C ILE A 201 18.90 -17.11 -6.18
N GLN A 202 19.76 -16.30 -5.59
CA GLN A 202 21.21 -16.35 -5.73
C GLN A 202 21.85 -16.24 -4.35
N LEU A 203 22.68 -17.20 -4.00
CA LEU A 203 23.34 -17.27 -2.70
C LEU A 203 24.82 -16.91 -2.83
N ALA A 204 25.33 -16.12 -1.88
CA ALA A 204 26.77 -15.94 -1.74
C ALA A 204 27.40 -17.22 -1.14
N PRO A 205 28.68 -17.52 -1.47
CA PRO A 205 29.38 -18.66 -0.87
C PRO A 205 29.31 -18.67 0.66
N GLY A 206 29.08 -19.84 1.24
CA GLY A 206 28.96 -20.00 2.70
C GLY A 206 27.61 -19.59 3.30
N THR A 207 26.65 -19.16 2.49
CA THR A 207 25.26 -18.93 2.92
C THR A 207 24.48 -20.25 2.88
N THR A 208 23.84 -20.62 3.99
CA THR A 208 22.98 -21.80 4.09
C THR A 208 21.51 -21.38 4.09
N LEU A 209 20.78 -21.76 3.05
CA LEU A 209 19.34 -21.51 2.94
C LEU A 209 18.56 -22.71 3.50
N LEU A 210 17.61 -22.46 4.40
CA LEU A 210 16.82 -23.48 5.09
C LEU A 210 15.46 -23.73 4.42
N ALA A 211 14.80 -22.67 3.98
CA ALA A 211 13.45 -22.73 3.41
C ALA A 211 13.09 -21.42 2.72
N VAL A 212 12.13 -21.46 1.79
CA VAL A 212 11.56 -20.28 1.15
C VAL A 212 10.04 -20.31 1.24
N LEU A 213 9.46 -19.29 1.87
CA LEU A 213 8.04 -18.99 1.82
C LEU A 213 7.81 -17.87 0.80
N ALA A 214 7.12 -18.16 -0.29
CA ALA A 214 6.71 -17.15 -1.27
C ALA A 214 5.20 -16.92 -1.22
N SER A 215 4.77 -15.67 -1.27
CA SER A 215 3.37 -15.30 -1.17
C SER A 215 2.99 -14.12 -2.07
N GLY A 216 1.70 -13.97 -2.30
CA GLY A 216 1.20 -12.91 -3.14
C GLY A 216 -0.29 -12.95 -3.38
N PHE A 217 -0.80 -11.99 -4.14
CA PHE A 217 -2.17 -12.07 -4.63
C PHE A 217 -2.23 -13.09 -5.78
N HIS A 218 -1.35 -12.90 -6.77
CA HIS A 218 -1.23 -13.76 -7.96
C HIS A 218 -0.15 -14.84 -7.82
N ARG A 219 0.01 -15.69 -8.84
CA ARG A 219 0.91 -16.85 -8.79
C ARG A 219 2.36 -16.46 -8.56
N GLN A 220 3.01 -17.18 -7.65
CA GLN A 220 4.45 -17.05 -7.37
C GLN A 220 5.19 -18.29 -7.86
N VAL A 221 6.39 -18.10 -8.41
CA VAL A 221 7.29 -19.18 -8.83
C VAL A 221 8.66 -18.89 -8.25
N VAL A 222 9.29 -19.88 -7.61
CA VAL A 222 10.63 -19.74 -7.02
C VAL A 222 11.61 -20.63 -7.77
N THR A 223 12.76 -20.06 -8.14
CA THR A 223 13.82 -20.67 -8.93
C THR A 223 15.20 -20.31 -8.32
N GLY A 224 16.26 -20.97 -8.77
CA GLY A 224 17.65 -20.82 -8.33
C GLY A 224 18.01 -21.64 -7.09
N LEU A 225 17.20 -22.66 -6.79
CA LEU A 225 17.29 -23.46 -5.57
C LEU A 225 17.63 -24.92 -5.87
N ASP A 226 18.42 -25.55 -4.99
CA ASP A 226 18.61 -26.99 -5.04
C ASP A 226 17.30 -27.74 -4.76
N ALA A 227 17.18 -28.96 -5.31
CA ALA A 227 15.99 -29.79 -5.17
C ALA A 227 15.66 -30.19 -3.73
N THR A 228 16.59 -30.00 -2.79
CA THR A 228 16.42 -30.30 -1.37
C THR A 228 15.91 -29.11 -0.57
N THR A 229 15.95 -27.89 -1.13
CA THR A 229 15.49 -26.69 -0.44
C THR A 229 13.96 -26.67 -0.45
N PRO A 230 13.31 -26.68 0.73
CA PRO A 230 11.86 -26.71 0.81
C PRO A 230 11.27 -25.34 0.46
N VAL A 231 10.25 -25.35 -0.40
CA VAL A 231 9.54 -24.15 -0.86
C VAL A 231 8.05 -24.29 -0.56
N ALA A 232 7.47 -23.25 0.04
CA ALA A 232 6.04 -23.13 0.30
C ALA A 232 5.49 -21.91 -0.44
N ILE A 233 4.42 -22.10 -1.21
CA ILE A 233 3.80 -21.04 -2.02
C ILE A 233 2.33 -20.89 -1.61
N HIS A 234 1.99 -19.71 -1.10
CA HIS A 234 0.65 -19.41 -0.57
C HIS A 234 0.15 -18.11 -1.17
N THR A 235 -0.92 -18.13 -1.95
CA THR A 235 -1.41 -16.93 -2.64
C THR A 235 -2.91 -16.74 -2.42
N TYR A 236 -3.42 -15.55 -2.74
CA TYR A 236 -4.87 -15.34 -2.79
C TYR A 236 -5.52 -16.27 -3.84
N ASP A 237 -4.96 -16.29 -5.06
CA ASP A 237 -5.51 -17.06 -6.18
C ASP A 237 -5.56 -18.58 -5.93
N ASN A 238 -4.62 -19.13 -5.15
CA ASN A 238 -4.64 -20.56 -4.79
C ASN A 238 -5.53 -20.88 -3.57
N LYS A 239 -6.24 -19.88 -3.03
CA LYS A 239 -7.16 -19.99 -1.89
C LYS A 239 -6.51 -20.68 -0.69
N SER A 240 -5.27 -20.32 -0.38
CA SER A 240 -4.52 -21.03 0.65
C SER A 240 -5.19 -20.96 2.02
N PRO A 241 -5.38 -22.08 2.74
CA PRO A 241 -5.90 -22.06 4.11
C PRO A 241 -4.91 -21.45 5.11
N CYS A 242 -3.65 -21.26 4.70
CA CYS A 242 -2.61 -20.62 5.52
C CYS A 242 -2.58 -19.10 5.38
N GLY A 243 -3.53 -18.54 4.63
CA GLY A 243 -3.52 -17.12 4.26
C GLY A 243 -2.47 -16.81 3.22
N PHE A 244 -2.36 -15.54 2.88
CA PHE A 244 -1.34 -14.98 1.99
C PHE A 244 -0.89 -13.62 2.53
N PHE A 245 0.25 -13.16 2.07
CA PHE A 245 0.73 -11.81 2.32
C PHE A 245 1.31 -11.21 1.04
N THR A 246 1.36 -9.89 1.02
CA THR A 246 2.11 -9.14 0.01
C THR A 246 3.14 -8.28 0.73
N MET A 247 4.20 -7.88 0.05
CA MET A 247 5.14 -6.90 0.61
C MET A 247 4.72 -5.51 0.16
N SER A 248 4.35 -4.64 1.10
CA SER A 248 4.24 -3.20 0.90
C SER A 248 5.12 -2.47 1.93
N ARG A 249 5.43 -1.19 1.71
CA ARG A 249 6.34 -0.44 2.60
C ARG A 249 5.82 -0.28 4.03
N ASP A 250 4.53 -0.52 4.25
CA ASP A 250 3.82 -0.18 5.49
C ASP A 250 3.32 -1.42 6.26
N ASN A 251 3.51 -2.66 5.77
CA ASN A 251 2.88 -3.85 6.35
C ASN A 251 3.77 -4.77 7.20
N HIS A 252 4.89 -4.24 7.73
CA HIS A 252 5.85 -5.06 8.48
C HIS A 252 5.25 -5.79 9.69
N GLU A 253 4.25 -5.20 10.35
CA GLU A 253 3.56 -5.81 11.51
C GLU A 253 2.74 -7.05 11.12
N GLU A 254 2.26 -7.13 9.87
CA GLU A 254 1.46 -8.27 9.38
C GLU A 254 2.30 -9.51 9.07
N LEU A 255 3.63 -9.35 8.94
CA LEU A 255 4.53 -10.45 8.57
C LEU A 255 4.83 -11.37 9.75
N ASN A 256 4.96 -10.83 10.96
CA ASN A 256 5.37 -11.59 12.15
C ASN A 256 4.41 -12.74 12.50
N PRO A 257 3.07 -12.57 12.49
CA PRO A 257 2.15 -13.68 12.73
C PRO A 257 2.32 -14.85 11.74
N ILE A 258 2.66 -14.54 10.48
CA ILE A 258 2.89 -15.54 9.44
C ILE A 258 4.26 -16.18 9.62
N ALA A 259 5.31 -15.38 9.86
CA ALA A 259 6.65 -15.87 10.13
C ALA A 259 6.68 -16.81 11.35
N LEU A 260 5.99 -16.45 12.43
CA LEU A 260 5.84 -17.31 13.61
C LEU A 260 5.16 -18.64 13.29
N ARG A 261 4.15 -18.63 12.40
CA ARG A 261 3.45 -19.84 11.98
C ARG A 261 4.33 -20.77 11.15
N PHE A 262 5.09 -20.22 10.20
CA PHE A 262 5.88 -21.02 9.25
C PHE A 262 7.28 -21.38 9.75
N PHE A 263 7.90 -20.50 10.52
CA PHE A 263 9.29 -20.61 10.96
C PHE A 263 9.44 -20.72 12.49
N GLY A 264 8.38 -20.47 13.26
CA GLY A 264 8.46 -20.42 14.72
C GLY A 264 9.19 -19.18 15.26
N ARG A 265 9.47 -18.18 14.41
CA ARG A 265 10.14 -16.93 14.78
C ARG A 265 9.65 -15.74 13.96
N GLU A 266 9.85 -14.55 14.50
CA GLU A 266 9.58 -13.29 13.81
C GLU A 266 10.59 -13.00 12.70
N VAL A 267 10.24 -12.04 11.84
CA VAL A 267 11.14 -11.55 10.79
C VAL A 267 12.28 -10.76 11.44
N ASP A 268 13.53 -11.14 11.16
CA ASP A 268 14.72 -10.45 11.67
C ASP A 268 14.98 -9.14 10.90
N ARG A 269 14.70 -9.13 9.59
CA ARG A 269 14.88 -7.95 8.74
C ARG A 269 14.03 -7.99 7.48
N VAL A 270 13.52 -6.83 7.09
CA VAL A 270 12.80 -6.62 5.83
C VAL A 270 13.71 -5.92 4.82
N HIS A 271 13.77 -6.46 3.61
CA HIS A 271 14.55 -5.97 2.48
C HIS A 271 13.62 -5.61 1.31
N PRO A 272 13.26 -4.32 1.14
CA PRO A 272 12.40 -3.91 0.05
C PRO A 272 13.09 -4.13 -1.31
N ALA A 273 12.33 -4.56 -2.31
CA ALA A 273 12.85 -4.70 -3.66
C ALA A 273 13.02 -3.32 -4.32
N TYR A 274 14.08 -3.16 -5.10
CA TYR A 274 14.28 -2.01 -5.98
C TYR A 274 14.56 -2.47 -7.41
N LYS A 275 13.74 -2.03 -8.36
CA LYS A 275 13.85 -2.40 -9.80
C LYS A 275 13.95 -3.92 -10.04
N GLY A 276 13.19 -4.71 -9.28
CA GLY A 276 13.20 -6.18 -9.40
C GLY A 276 14.42 -6.85 -8.77
N VAL A 277 15.16 -6.17 -7.90
CA VAL A 277 16.27 -6.76 -7.15
C VAL A 277 16.00 -6.64 -5.65
N VAL A 278 16.18 -7.73 -4.92
CA VAL A 278 16.16 -7.77 -3.46
C VAL A 278 17.53 -8.23 -2.99
N THR A 279 18.23 -7.39 -2.21
CA THR A 279 19.53 -7.74 -1.64
C THR A 279 19.40 -7.92 -0.14
N MET A 280 19.70 -9.14 0.32
CA MET A 280 19.46 -9.61 1.68
C MET A 280 20.77 -9.96 2.38
N GLY A 281 20.85 -9.61 3.66
CA GLY A 281 22.03 -9.86 4.50
C GLY A 281 23.12 -8.78 4.41
N GLY A 282 24.38 -9.19 4.53
CA GLY A 282 25.55 -8.31 4.61
C GLY A 282 26.11 -7.89 3.25
N PRO A 283 27.02 -6.90 3.21
CA PRO A 283 27.69 -6.48 1.97
C PRO A 283 28.46 -7.65 1.35
N HIS A 284 28.26 -7.87 0.06
CA HIS A 284 28.94 -8.92 -0.71
C HIS A 284 30.14 -8.34 -1.47
N SER A 285 31.28 -9.04 -1.45
CA SER A 285 32.44 -8.64 -2.26
C SER A 285 32.16 -8.93 -3.73
N THR A 286 32.36 -7.94 -4.60
CA THR A 286 32.21 -8.08 -6.06
C THR A 286 33.13 -9.13 -6.68
N SER A 287 34.13 -9.61 -5.93
CA SER A 287 35.09 -10.63 -6.38
C SER A 287 34.57 -12.07 -6.32
N SER A 288 33.45 -12.35 -5.63
CA SER A 288 32.92 -13.70 -5.47
C SER A 288 31.66 -13.88 -6.33
N PRO A 289 31.59 -14.91 -7.20
CA PRO A 289 30.42 -15.13 -8.04
C PRO A 289 29.22 -15.57 -7.18
N TRP A 290 28.05 -15.07 -7.54
CA TRP A 290 26.78 -15.55 -7.00
C TRP A 290 26.53 -16.99 -7.45
N MET A 291 26.05 -17.82 -6.53
CA MET A 291 25.70 -19.21 -6.82
C MET A 291 24.19 -19.32 -7.01
N SER A 292 23.77 -19.77 -8.19
CA SER A 292 22.43 -20.31 -8.44
C SER A 292 22.58 -21.81 -8.70
N ARG A 293 21.70 -22.64 -8.13
CA ARG A 293 21.77 -24.09 -8.29
C ARG A 293 20.42 -24.61 -8.75
N GLY A 294 20.41 -25.31 -9.89
CA GLY A 294 19.23 -25.98 -10.43
C GLY A 294 18.15 -25.01 -10.89
N ASP A 295 17.51 -25.31 -12.01
CA ASP A 295 16.19 -24.78 -12.37
C ASP A 295 15.59 -25.62 -13.51
N ALA A 296 14.27 -25.85 -13.42
CA ALA A 296 13.50 -26.01 -14.63
C ALA A 296 13.50 -24.64 -15.34
N PRO A 297 13.75 -24.58 -16.65
CA PRO A 297 13.89 -23.32 -17.35
C PRO A 297 12.57 -22.54 -17.28
N VAL A 298 12.57 -21.20 -17.43
CA VAL A 298 11.37 -20.34 -17.28
C VAL A 298 10.18 -20.87 -18.10
N GLU A 299 10.48 -21.49 -19.24
CA GLU A 299 9.59 -22.17 -20.16
C GLU A 299 8.72 -23.25 -19.48
N ALA A 300 9.24 -23.92 -18.45
CA ALA A 300 8.51 -24.93 -17.68
C ALA A 300 7.35 -24.33 -16.86
N TYR A 301 7.36 -23.02 -16.63
CA TYR A 301 6.33 -22.31 -15.84
C TYR A 301 5.37 -21.49 -16.69
N ILE A 302 5.54 -21.49 -18.02
CA ILE A 302 4.67 -20.75 -18.93
C ILE A 302 3.28 -21.37 -18.91
N ASP A 303 2.27 -20.54 -18.64
CA ASP A 303 0.89 -20.90 -18.83
C ASP A 303 0.52 -20.77 -20.31
N THR A 304 0.40 -21.92 -20.97
CA THR A 304 0.04 -22.06 -22.39
C THR A 304 -1.46 -21.97 -22.65
N SER A 305 -2.29 -21.83 -21.61
CA SER A 305 -3.72 -21.60 -21.78
C SER A 305 -3.97 -20.34 -22.61
N PRO A 306 -5.15 -20.20 -23.25
CA PRO A 306 -5.54 -18.93 -23.86
C PRO A 306 -5.42 -17.79 -22.85
N PRO A 307 -4.90 -16.62 -23.26
CA PRO A 307 -4.83 -15.47 -22.37
C PRO A 307 -6.24 -15.12 -21.88
N PRO A 308 -6.39 -14.73 -20.60
CA PRO A 308 -7.68 -14.30 -20.09
C PRO A 308 -8.18 -13.13 -20.91
N ILE A 309 -9.47 -13.14 -21.22
CA ILE A 309 -10.12 -12.09 -22.01
C ILE A 309 -9.91 -10.76 -21.27
N ASN A 310 -9.32 -9.77 -21.94
CA ASN A 310 -9.08 -8.45 -21.34
C ASN A 310 -10.43 -7.83 -20.97
N PRO A 311 -10.70 -7.54 -19.68
CA PRO A 311 -12.01 -7.01 -19.27
C PRO A 311 -12.35 -5.69 -19.95
N ARG A 312 -11.36 -4.85 -20.27
CA ARG A 312 -11.58 -3.59 -20.99
C ARG A 312 -12.02 -3.83 -22.43
N GLU A 313 -11.34 -4.72 -23.14
CA GLU A 313 -11.72 -5.09 -24.51
C GLU A 313 -13.11 -5.75 -24.52
N SER A 314 -13.42 -6.55 -23.50
CA SER A 314 -14.75 -7.16 -23.33
C SER A 314 -15.85 -6.10 -23.13
N LEU A 315 -15.57 -5.05 -22.34
CA LEU A 315 -16.52 -3.96 -22.13
C LEU A 315 -16.68 -3.09 -23.39
N ASP A 316 -15.58 -2.78 -24.09
CA ASP A 316 -15.62 -2.03 -25.34
C ASP A 316 -16.35 -2.83 -26.44
N GLU A 317 -16.18 -4.15 -26.47
CA GLU A 317 -16.95 -5.05 -27.34
C GLU A 317 -18.44 -5.06 -26.96
N ALA A 318 -18.78 -5.13 -25.68
CA ALA A 318 -20.16 -5.05 -25.22
C ALA A 318 -20.82 -3.71 -25.61
N VAL A 319 -20.04 -2.62 -25.64
CA VAL A 319 -20.50 -1.33 -26.19
C VAL A 319 -20.72 -1.42 -27.70
N ARG A 320 -19.78 -2.02 -28.44
CA ARG A 320 -19.89 -2.19 -29.90
C ARG A 320 -21.09 -3.06 -30.30
N GLN A 321 -21.41 -4.08 -29.49
CA GLN A 321 -22.55 -4.97 -29.66
C GLN A 321 -23.89 -4.34 -29.20
N GLY A 322 -23.86 -3.16 -28.59
CA GLY A 322 -25.07 -2.49 -28.09
C GLY A 322 -25.64 -3.08 -26.80
N LEU A 323 -24.89 -3.95 -26.12
CA LEU A 323 -25.26 -4.47 -24.79
C LEU A 323 -25.06 -3.41 -23.71
N LEU A 324 -24.06 -2.55 -23.89
CA LEU A 324 -23.74 -1.41 -23.05
C LEU A 324 -23.74 -0.11 -23.86
N ARG A 325 -23.97 1.02 -23.18
CA ARG A 325 -23.47 2.33 -23.63
C ARG A 325 -22.62 2.97 -22.55
N ARG A 326 -21.74 3.90 -22.93
CA ARG A 326 -21.07 4.76 -21.95
C ARG A 326 -22.11 5.60 -21.21
N ALA A 327 -21.98 5.65 -19.89
CA ALA A 327 -22.81 6.50 -19.06
C ALA A 327 -22.33 7.96 -19.18
N ASN A 328 -23.27 8.87 -18.97
CA ASN A 328 -23.00 10.30 -18.89
C ASN A 328 -23.50 10.84 -17.55
N SER A 329 -23.25 12.12 -17.28
CA SER A 329 -23.59 12.74 -15.99
C SER A 329 -25.09 12.74 -15.68
N LEU A 330 -25.96 12.59 -16.67
CA LEU A 330 -27.41 12.49 -16.44
C LEU A 330 -27.80 11.15 -15.81
N ASP A 331 -27.10 10.06 -16.13
CA ASP A 331 -27.39 8.73 -15.57
C ASP A 331 -27.18 8.72 -14.05
N TRP A 332 -26.09 9.35 -13.60
CA TRP A 332 -25.83 9.54 -12.17
C TRP A 332 -26.88 10.44 -11.50
N LYS A 333 -27.18 11.61 -12.10
CA LYS A 333 -28.20 12.53 -11.56
C LYS A 333 -29.56 11.87 -11.44
N GLN A 334 -29.90 11.00 -12.39
CA GLN A 334 -31.14 10.24 -12.36
C GLN A 334 -31.17 9.28 -11.16
N TRP A 335 -30.07 8.56 -10.90
CA TRP A 335 -29.95 7.73 -9.72
C TRP A 335 -30.14 8.54 -8.43
N GLU A 336 -29.47 9.69 -8.32
CA GLU A 336 -29.60 10.56 -7.14
C GLU A 336 -31.04 11.02 -6.92
N THR A 337 -31.72 11.42 -8.00
CA THR A 337 -33.10 11.89 -7.96
C THR A 337 -34.06 10.79 -7.51
N GLU A 338 -33.90 9.56 -8.00
CA GLU A 338 -34.76 8.43 -7.58
C GLU A 338 -34.49 8.02 -6.13
N MET A 339 -33.25 8.09 -5.65
CA MET A 339 -32.91 7.85 -4.25
C MET A 339 -33.49 8.92 -3.31
N GLU A 340 -33.50 10.19 -3.73
CA GLU A 340 -34.15 11.28 -3.00
C GLU A 340 -35.65 11.09 -2.89
N LYS A 341 -36.31 10.68 -3.97
CA LYS A 341 -37.74 10.32 -3.94
C LYS A 341 -38.00 9.16 -3.00
N LEU A 342 -37.20 8.09 -3.08
CA LEU A 342 -37.33 6.94 -2.20
C LEU A 342 -37.16 7.31 -0.72
N ALA A 343 -36.23 8.21 -0.41
CA ALA A 343 -36.04 8.74 0.94
C ALA A 343 -37.23 9.56 1.43
N ALA A 344 -37.76 10.43 0.57
CA ALA A 344 -38.95 11.22 0.86
C ALA A 344 -40.18 10.32 1.10
N ASP A 345 -40.40 9.32 0.24
CA ASP A 345 -41.52 8.37 0.35
C ASP A 345 -41.44 7.53 1.62
N ARG A 346 -40.23 7.19 2.07
CA ARG A 346 -39.99 6.45 3.32
C ARG A 346 -39.93 7.35 4.56
N GLY A 347 -39.96 8.67 4.40
CA GLY A 347 -39.85 9.62 5.51
C GLY A 347 -38.52 9.54 6.27
N VAL A 348 -37.44 9.09 5.63
CA VAL A 348 -36.12 8.94 6.25
C VAL A 348 -35.09 9.85 5.60
N PRO A 349 -34.04 10.27 6.31
CA PRO A 349 -32.94 11.02 5.71
C PRO A 349 -32.26 10.23 4.58
N LEU A 350 -31.88 10.92 3.50
CA LEU A 350 -31.17 10.31 2.37
C LEU A 350 -29.90 9.56 2.79
N ASP A 351 -29.17 10.09 3.78
CA ASP A 351 -27.97 9.46 4.37
C ASP A 351 -28.27 8.09 4.99
N SER A 352 -29.51 7.85 5.46
CA SER A 352 -29.94 6.57 6.03
C SER A 352 -30.21 5.50 4.98
N ILE A 353 -30.44 5.88 3.72
CA ILE A 353 -30.63 4.94 2.60
C ILE A 353 -29.35 4.81 1.75
N ARG A 354 -28.54 5.88 1.66
CA ARG A 354 -27.31 5.91 0.86
C ARG A 354 -26.12 5.14 1.48
N GLY A 355 -26.22 4.73 2.74
CA GLY A 355 -25.10 4.16 3.49
C GLY A 355 -23.94 5.16 3.72
N PRO A 356 -22.95 4.80 4.57
CA PRO A 356 -21.89 5.71 5.01
C PRO A 356 -20.90 6.16 3.91
N HIS A 357 -20.96 5.58 2.70
CA HIS A 357 -19.95 5.82 1.65
C HIS A 357 -20.30 6.95 0.67
N SER A 358 -21.51 7.52 0.73
CA SER A 358 -21.99 8.51 -0.24
C SER A 358 -21.37 9.91 -0.10
N ARG A 359 -20.85 10.28 1.07
CA ARG A 359 -20.20 11.61 1.27
C ARG A 359 -18.90 11.77 0.47
N SER A 360 -18.28 10.66 0.05
CA SER A 360 -17.10 10.64 -0.83
C SER A 360 -17.43 10.54 -2.33
N ALA A 361 -18.70 10.34 -2.69
CA ALA A 361 -19.11 10.06 -4.07
C ALA A 361 -18.92 11.28 -5.00
N LEU A 362 -19.13 12.50 -4.49
CA LEU A 362 -19.01 13.73 -5.28
C LEU A 362 -17.56 14.09 -5.64
N SER A 363 -16.57 13.78 -4.78
CA SER A 363 -15.15 14.04 -5.09
C SER A 363 -14.52 12.95 -5.98
N GLN A 364 -15.09 11.74 -5.99
CA GLN A 364 -14.66 10.63 -6.85
C GLN A 364 -15.45 10.50 -8.16
N MET A 365 -16.45 11.36 -8.37
CA MET A 365 -17.40 11.26 -9.48
C MET A 365 -16.72 11.31 -10.85
N SER A 366 -15.74 12.20 -11.03
CA SER A 366 -15.00 12.33 -12.29
C SER A 366 -14.23 11.06 -12.66
N PHE A 367 -13.66 10.36 -11.66
CA PHE A 367 -12.94 9.11 -11.86
C PHE A 367 -13.92 7.95 -12.14
N ARG A 368 -15.00 7.87 -11.36
CA ARG A 368 -16.03 6.82 -11.49
C ARG A 368 -16.79 6.90 -12.82
N MET A 369 -17.10 8.12 -13.29
CA MET A 369 -17.82 8.33 -14.56
C MET A 369 -16.96 8.03 -15.80
N SER A 370 -15.63 8.04 -15.70
CA SER A 370 -14.74 7.68 -16.82
C SER A 370 -14.87 6.21 -17.25
N ARG A 371 -15.46 5.37 -16.39
CA ARG A 371 -15.64 3.91 -16.58
C ARG A 371 -17.03 3.47 -16.17
N ALA A 372 -18.00 4.36 -16.37
CA ALA A 372 -19.40 4.09 -16.10
C ALA A 372 -20.13 3.70 -17.39
N TYR A 373 -21.01 2.71 -17.26
CA TYR A 373 -21.79 2.14 -18.36
C TYR A 373 -23.25 2.02 -17.96
N VAL A 374 -24.14 2.10 -18.94
CA VAL A 374 -25.55 1.78 -18.80
C VAL A 374 -25.82 0.47 -19.50
N VAL A 375 -26.45 -0.46 -18.77
CA VAL A 375 -26.85 -1.76 -19.28
C VAL A 375 -28.08 -1.59 -20.15
N LEU A 376 -28.01 -2.02 -21.40
CA LEU A 376 -29.09 -1.88 -22.37
C LEU A 376 -29.82 -3.20 -22.62
N GLN A 377 -29.13 -4.33 -22.45
CA GLN A 377 -29.65 -5.67 -22.69
C GLN A 377 -29.06 -6.67 -21.69
N PRO A 378 -29.71 -7.83 -21.47
CA PRO A 378 -29.16 -8.89 -20.62
C PRO A 378 -27.75 -9.29 -21.07
N MET A 379 -26.81 -9.31 -20.13
CA MET A 379 -25.42 -9.67 -20.39
C MET A 379 -24.77 -10.35 -19.18
N THR A 380 -23.65 -11.01 -19.42
CA THR A 380 -22.77 -11.50 -18.36
C THR A 380 -21.58 -10.55 -18.23
N LEU A 381 -21.28 -10.11 -17.01
CA LEU A 381 -20.11 -9.29 -16.75
C LEU A 381 -18.84 -10.06 -17.11
N PRO A 382 -17.88 -9.41 -17.79
CA PRO A 382 -16.59 -10.04 -18.00
C PRO A 382 -15.94 -10.30 -16.64
N PRO A 383 -15.26 -11.44 -16.47
CA PRO A 383 -14.64 -11.77 -15.20
C PRO A 383 -13.52 -10.76 -14.88
N ARG A 384 -13.17 -10.63 -13.60
CA ARG A 384 -11.97 -9.90 -13.12
C ARG A 384 -12.00 -8.38 -13.31
N LEU A 385 -13.17 -7.77 -13.13
CA LEU A 385 -13.33 -6.32 -13.05
C LEU A 385 -12.84 -5.77 -11.69
N CYS A 386 -11.52 -5.76 -11.46
CA CYS A 386 -10.92 -5.30 -10.20
C CYS A 386 -9.88 -4.18 -10.38
N GLY A 387 -9.64 -3.41 -9.32
CA GLY A 387 -8.64 -2.34 -9.29
C GLY A 387 -8.80 -1.32 -10.44
N ALA A 388 -7.77 -1.16 -11.26
CA ALA A 388 -7.82 -0.27 -12.43
C ALA A 388 -8.70 -0.77 -13.59
N LEU A 389 -9.36 -1.93 -13.45
CA LEU A 389 -10.32 -2.48 -14.40
C LEU A 389 -11.75 -2.54 -13.83
N SER A 390 -11.98 -2.05 -12.60
CA SER A 390 -13.34 -1.91 -12.09
C SER A 390 -14.14 -0.89 -12.89
N ALA A 391 -15.45 -1.10 -12.93
CA ALA A 391 -16.40 -0.28 -13.65
C ALA A 391 -17.61 0.08 -12.77
N VAL A 392 -18.42 1.00 -13.28
CA VAL A 392 -19.72 1.33 -12.69
C VAL A 392 -20.80 0.96 -13.69
N PHE A 393 -21.83 0.24 -13.25
CA PHE A 393 -22.97 -0.14 -14.07
C PHE A 393 -24.24 0.47 -13.52
N PHE A 394 -24.98 1.17 -14.38
CA PHE A 394 -26.36 1.54 -14.13
C PHE A 394 -27.28 0.57 -14.86
N VAL A 395 -28.22 -0.04 -14.16
CA VAL A 395 -29.21 -0.96 -14.71
C VAL A 395 -30.55 -0.22 -14.75
N PRO A 396 -31.01 0.28 -15.91
CA PRO A 396 -32.29 0.98 -16.00
C PRO A 396 -33.47 0.08 -15.63
N LYS A 397 -34.55 0.69 -15.18
CA LYS A 397 -35.79 -0.01 -14.85
C LYS A 397 -36.29 -0.83 -16.04
N GLY A 398 -36.59 -2.11 -15.82
CA GLY A 398 -37.02 -3.07 -16.82
C GLY A 398 -35.89 -3.79 -17.57
N VAL A 399 -34.62 -3.44 -17.32
CA VAL A 399 -33.46 -4.16 -17.86
C VAL A 399 -32.99 -5.19 -16.83
N GLU A 400 -32.70 -6.42 -17.27
CA GLU A 400 -32.20 -7.47 -16.40
C GLU A 400 -30.81 -7.10 -15.85
N ARG A 401 -30.61 -7.29 -14.55
CA ARG A 401 -29.32 -7.11 -13.89
C ARG A 401 -28.25 -8.03 -14.54
N PRO A 402 -27.05 -7.51 -14.85
CA PRO A 402 -25.98 -8.33 -15.40
C PRO A 402 -25.65 -9.53 -14.52
N ARG A 403 -25.40 -10.69 -15.15
CA ARG A 403 -25.01 -11.93 -14.47
C ARG A 403 -23.51 -12.01 -14.26
N GLY A 404 -23.04 -12.87 -13.36
CA GLY A 404 -21.62 -13.09 -13.10
C GLY A 404 -21.09 -12.27 -11.92
N ASP A 405 -19.80 -12.45 -11.62
CA ASP A 405 -19.13 -11.79 -10.49
C ASP A 405 -18.74 -10.35 -10.87
N PRO A 406 -19.25 -9.31 -10.18
CA PRO A 406 -18.91 -7.92 -10.45
C PRO A 406 -17.47 -7.55 -10.07
N GLY A 407 -16.75 -8.40 -9.32
CA GLY A 407 -15.43 -8.09 -8.80
C GLY A 407 -15.47 -6.86 -7.88
N HIS A 408 -14.64 -5.85 -8.18
CA HIS A 408 -14.66 -4.57 -7.47
C HIS A 408 -15.46 -3.49 -8.20
N SER A 409 -16.39 -3.89 -9.07
CA SER A 409 -17.29 -2.96 -9.77
C SER A 409 -18.49 -2.62 -8.92
N SER A 410 -19.09 -1.46 -9.19
CA SER A 410 -20.35 -1.07 -8.55
C SER A 410 -21.53 -1.24 -9.50
N ILE A 411 -22.66 -1.71 -8.97
CA ILE A 411 -23.92 -1.83 -9.70
C ILE A 411 -24.98 -0.98 -9.00
N TYR A 412 -25.61 -0.10 -9.76
CA TYR A 412 -26.75 0.72 -9.35
C TYR A 412 -27.99 0.24 -10.11
N ASP A 413 -28.91 -0.41 -9.42
CA ASP A 413 -30.04 -1.09 -10.05
C ASP A 413 -31.35 -0.33 -9.82
N PHE A 414 -31.91 0.22 -10.89
CA PHE A 414 -33.15 1.01 -10.82
C PHE A 414 -34.40 0.15 -10.72
N ASN A 415 -34.30 -1.18 -10.78
CA ASN A 415 -35.46 -2.06 -10.64
C ASN A 415 -35.94 -2.11 -9.18
N ASP A 416 -35.01 -2.25 -8.24
CA ASP A 416 -35.27 -2.40 -6.81
C ASP A 416 -34.60 -1.30 -5.96
N MET A 417 -33.90 -0.37 -6.61
CA MET A 417 -33.09 0.68 -5.97
C MET A 417 -31.97 0.11 -5.09
N SER A 418 -31.43 -1.06 -5.46
CA SER A 418 -30.27 -1.67 -4.79
C SER A 418 -28.94 -1.10 -5.29
N TYR A 419 -27.95 -1.16 -4.41
CA TYR A 419 -26.58 -0.78 -4.70
C TYR A 419 -25.66 -1.92 -4.28
N THR A 420 -24.77 -2.34 -5.18
CA THR A 420 -23.66 -3.24 -4.83
C THR A 420 -22.37 -2.48 -4.91
N ASP A 421 -21.61 -2.52 -3.82
CA ASP A 421 -20.32 -1.84 -3.74
C ASP A 421 -19.16 -2.67 -4.30
N ALA A 422 -18.00 -2.03 -4.40
CA ALA A 422 -16.77 -2.63 -4.89
C ALA A 422 -16.19 -3.74 -3.97
N PHE A 423 -16.85 -4.03 -2.86
CA PHE A 423 -16.47 -5.05 -1.89
C PHE A 423 -17.56 -6.13 -1.73
N GLY A 424 -18.60 -6.11 -2.56
CA GLY A 424 -19.67 -7.10 -2.58
C GLY A 424 -20.69 -6.94 -1.45
N HIS A 425 -20.75 -5.78 -0.80
CA HIS A 425 -21.85 -5.47 0.11
C HIS A 425 -23.08 -5.03 -0.70
N GLU A 426 -24.21 -5.70 -0.46
CA GLU A 426 -25.55 -5.33 -0.92
C GLU A 426 -26.28 -4.44 0.08
#